data_AF-A0A7V6UBW6-F1
#
_entry.id   AF-A0A7V6UBW6-F1
#
_cell.length_a   1.000
_cell.length_b   1.000
_cell.length_c   1.000
_cell.angle_alpha   90.00
_cell.angle_beta   90.00
_cell.angle_gamma   90.00
#
_symmetry.space_group_name_H-M   'P 1'
#
loop_
_entity.id
_entity.type
_entity.pdbx_description
1 polymer ?
#
loop_
_entity_poly.entity_id
_entity_poly.type
_entity_poly.pdbx_seq_one_letter_code
_entity_poly.pdbx_strand_id
1 'polypeptide(L)'
;MTNYFAAIPKNYVERAIKLEGFKNISVYVFSKEDIIASKIDRLSQKDIDDIKAIIGNIDKVLLNQCIKETVENIVYDDRKQRYLTNLKKFREMFDM
;
A
#
# COMPACT_ATOMS: atom_id res chain seq x y z
N MET A 1 23.81 -1.38 -5.05
CA MET A 1 22.66 -1.93 -4.31
C MET A 1 21.59 -0.85 -4.25
N THR A 2 20.57 -0.92 -5.10
CA THR A 2 19.38 -0.07 -4.95
C THR A 2 18.59 -0.61 -3.78
N ASN A 3 18.70 0.04 -2.61
CA ASN A 3 17.81 -0.22 -1.49
C ASN A 3 16.39 0.15 -1.93
N TYR A 4 15.61 -0.85 -2.33
CA TYR A 4 14.17 -0.69 -2.58
C TYR A 4 13.48 -0.46 -1.23
N PHE A 5 13.47 0.78 -0.75
CA PHE A 5 12.58 1.16 0.34
C PHE A 5 11.15 0.96 -0.15
N ALA A 6 10.38 0.05 0.43
CA ALA A 6 8.96 -0.05 0.11
C ALA A 6 8.29 1.33 0.30
N ALA A 7 7.38 1.69 -0.61
CA ALA A 7 6.61 2.92 -0.45
C ALA A 7 5.57 2.64 0.65
N ILE A 8 5.84 3.06 1.89
CA ILE A 8 4.96 2.81 3.03
C ILE A 8 4.17 4.09 3.33
N PRO A 9 2.82 4.00 3.50
CA PRO A 9 1.98 5.13 3.91
C PRO A 9 2.50 5.76 5.20
N LYS A 10 2.50 7.09 5.33
CA LYS A 10 3.09 7.80 6.47
C LYS A 10 2.50 7.43 7.82
N ASN A 11 1.19 7.28 7.90
CA ASN A 11 0.49 7.10 9.17
C ASN A 11 0.07 5.64 9.41
N TYR A 12 0.77 4.68 8.79
CA TYR A 12 0.44 3.25 8.87
C TYR A 12 0.36 2.71 10.31
N VAL A 13 1.12 3.28 11.24
CA VAL A 13 1.17 2.86 12.65
C VAL A 13 -0.19 3.06 13.32
N GLU A 14 -0.90 4.13 12.97
CA GLU A 14 -2.21 4.47 13.55
C GLU A 14 -3.30 3.47 13.12
N ARG A 15 -3.07 2.76 12.02
CA ARG A 15 -4.01 1.82 11.40
C ARG A 15 -3.54 0.38 11.49
N ALA A 16 -2.44 0.13 12.20
CA ALA A 16 -1.89 -1.20 12.35
C ALA A 16 -2.84 -2.09 13.15
N ILE A 17 -3.18 -3.25 12.60
CA ILE A 17 -4.10 -4.21 13.18
C ILE A 17 -3.28 -5.20 14.01
N LYS A 18 -3.57 -5.29 15.30
CA LYS A 18 -2.95 -6.29 16.17
C LYS A 18 -3.47 -7.68 15.83
N LEU A 19 -2.58 -8.64 15.65
CA LEU A 19 -2.93 -10.05 15.56
C LEU A 19 -2.93 -10.68 16.94
N GLU A 20 -4.06 -11.29 17.29
CA GLU A 20 -4.20 -12.06 18.51
C GLU A 20 -3.60 -13.46 18.37
N GLY A 21 -3.36 -14.13 19.51
CA GLY A 21 -2.82 -15.49 19.55
C GLY A 21 -1.31 -15.61 19.80
N PHE A 22 -0.60 -14.49 19.93
CA PHE A 22 0.81 -14.46 20.31
C PHE A 22 0.97 -14.11 21.79
N LYS A 23 1.62 -15.00 22.57
CA LYS A 23 1.75 -14.83 24.03
C LYS A 23 2.88 -13.89 24.45
N ASN A 24 4.04 -13.99 23.79
CA ASN A 24 5.28 -13.34 24.23
C ASN A 24 5.73 -12.20 23.30
N ILE A 25 4.99 -11.95 22.22
CA ILE A 25 5.27 -10.89 21.25
C ILE A 25 3.96 -10.23 20.83
N SER A 26 4.02 -8.94 20.53
CA SER A 26 2.90 -8.24 19.90
C SER A 26 3.15 -8.18 18.40
N VAL A 27 2.27 -8.80 17.62
CA VAL A 27 2.36 -8.82 16.16
C VAL A 27 1.32 -7.88 15.60
N TYR A 28 1.74 -7.01 14.69
CA TYR A 28 0.87 -6.06 14.01
C TYR A 28 1.01 -6.23 12.50
N VAL A 29 -0.11 -6.10 11.79
CA VAL A 29 -0.17 -6.09 10.33
C VAL A 29 -0.73 -4.77 9.84
N PHE A 30 -0.36 -4.40 8.62
CA PHE A 30 -0.98 -3.26 7.96
C PHE A 30 -2.46 -3.51 7.68
N SER A 31 -3.22 -2.42 7.63
CA SER A 31 -4.58 -2.43 7.08
C SER A 31 -4.54 -2.88 5.62
N LYS A 32 -5.69 -3.32 5.07
CA LYS A 32 -5.77 -3.72 3.66
C LYS A 32 -5.43 -2.53 2.75
N GLU A 33 -5.88 -1.35 3.12
CA GLU A 33 -5.68 -0.08 2.43
C GLU A 33 -4.19 0.28 2.38
N ASP A 34 -3.48 0.16 3.50
CA ASP A 34 -2.04 0.38 3.57
C ASP A 34 -1.26 -0.66 2.74
N ILE A 35 -1.69 -1.92 2.77
CA ILE A 35 -1.11 -3.00 1.95
C ILE A 35 -1.26 -2.67 0.46
N ILE A 36 -2.46 -2.32 0.00
CA ILE A 36 -2.72 -1.97 -1.40
C ILE A 36 -1.88 -0.76 -1.81
N ALA A 37 -1.92 0.32 -1.02
CA ALA A 37 -1.17 1.55 -1.32
C ALA A 37 0.35 1.29 -1.45
N SER A 38 0.91 0.41 -0.61
CA SER A 38 2.34 0.08 -0.67
C SER A 38 2.75 -0.76 -1.88
N LYS A 39 1.81 -1.52 -2.46
CA LYS A 39 2.05 -2.40 -3.61
C LYS A 39 2.05 -1.67 -4.95
N ILE A 40 1.43 -0.48 -5.03
CA ILE A 40 1.32 0.32 -6.26
C ILE A 40 2.69 0.73 -6.82
N ASP A 41 3.72 0.94 -5.98
CA ASP A 41 5.06 1.31 -6.48
C ASP A 41 5.64 0.29 -7.47
N ARG A 42 5.39 -1.00 -7.23
CA ARG A 42 5.88 -2.10 -8.08
C ARG A 42 4.81 -2.55 -9.08
N LEU A 43 3.58 -2.72 -8.60
CA LEU A 43 2.44 -3.22 -9.37
C LEU A 43 2.79 -4.42 -10.26
N SER A 44 3.59 -5.35 -9.73
CA SER A 44 3.95 -6.60 -10.43
C SER A 44 2.72 -7.51 -10.56
N GLN A 45 2.79 -8.55 -11.40
CA GLN A 45 1.67 -9.50 -11.52
C GLN A 45 1.28 -10.10 -10.17
N LYS A 46 2.27 -10.47 -9.35
CA LYS A 46 2.03 -10.94 -7.98
C LYS A 46 1.32 -9.89 -7.13
N ASP A 47 1.74 -8.63 -7.20
CA ASP A 47 1.07 -7.55 -6.46
C ASP A 47 -0.37 -7.33 -6.93
N ILE A 48 -0.64 -7.45 -8.23
CA ILE A 48 -2.00 -7.37 -8.80
C ILE A 48 -2.88 -8.51 -8.25
N ASP A 49 -2.34 -9.74 -8.22
CA ASP A 49 -3.07 -10.90 -7.71
C ASP A 49 -3.36 -10.76 -6.21
N ASP A 50 -2.39 -10.28 -5.43
CA ASP A 50 -2.56 -9.97 -4.01
C ASP A 50 -3.65 -8.90 -3.79
N ILE A 51 -3.66 -7.83 -4.59
CA ILE A 51 -4.65 -6.75 -4.51
C ILE A 51 -6.05 -7.29 -4.83
N LYS A 52 -6.20 -8.07 -5.91
CA LYS A 52 -7.48 -8.69 -6.29
C LYS A 52 -8.09 -9.50 -5.14
N ALA A 53 -7.26 -10.18 -4.35
CA ALA A 53 -7.73 -10.98 -3.23
C ALA A 53 -8.31 -10.16 -2.07
N ILE A 54 -7.92 -8.88 -1.93
CA ILE A 54 -8.29 -8.06 -0.75
C ILE A 54 -9.13 -6.82 -1.07
N ILE A 55 -9.16 -6.36 -2.32
CA ILE A 55 -9.80 -5.09 -2.72
C ILE A 55 -11.34 -5.10 -2.67
N GLY A 56 -11.98 -6.28 -2.64
CA GLY A 56 -13.44 -6.39 -2.76
C GLY A 56 -14.24 -5.79 -1.59
N ASN A 57 -13.63 -5.61 -0.41
CA ASN A 57 -14.28 -5.00 0.76
C ASN A 57 -13.28 -4.11 1.50
N ILE A 58 -12.99 -2.96 0.87
CA ILE A 58 -12.08 -1.93 1.40
C ILE A 58 -12.82 -0.62 1.58
N ASP A 59 -12.30 0.22 2.47
CA ASP A 59 -12.69 1.61 2.55
C ASP A 59 -11.96 2.41 1.46
N LYS A 60 -12.69 2.80 0.41
CA LYS A 60 -12.14 3.58 -0.71
C LYS A 60 -11.66 4.97 -0.30
N VAL A 61 -12.27 5.59 0.71
CA VAL A 61 -11.84 6.91 1.21
C VAL A 61 -10.51 6.77 1.92
N LEU A 62 -10.40 5.78 2.80
CA LEU A 62 -9.17 5.47 3.51
C LEU A 62 -8.05 5.07 2.55
N LEU A 63 -8.32 4.23 1.54
CA LEU A 63 -7.32 3.87 0.54
C LEU A 63 -6.78 5.09 -0.20
N ASN A 64 -7.65 6.02 -0.62
CA ASN A 64 -7.20 7.25 -1.27
C ASN A 64 -6.31 8.10 -0.34
N GLN A 65 -6.61 8.11 0.96
CA GLN A 65 -5.73 8.74 1.95
C GLN A 65 -4.38 8.03 2.04
N CYS A 66 -4.34 6.70 2.16
CA CYS A 66 -3.11 5.90 2.20
C CYS A 66 -2.25 6.12 0.94
N ILE A 67 -2.86 6.22 -0.24
CA ILE A 67 -2.18 6.53 -1.50
C ILE A 67 -1.52 7.91 -1.43
N LYS A 68 -2.25 8.93 -0.96
CA LYS A 68 -1.71 10.29 -0.80
C LYS A 68 -0.52 10.31 0.16
N GLU A 69 -0.68 9.69 1.33
CA GLU A 69 0.38 9.56 2.33
C GLU A 69 1.61 8.84 1.78
N THR A 70 1.41 7.83 0.93
CA THR A 70 2.50 7.09 0.28
C THR A 70 3.25 8.00 -0.69
N VAL A 71 2.55 8.74 -1.54
CA VAL A 71 3.16 9.68 -2.51
C VAL A 71 3.94 10.79 -1.81
N GLU A 72 3.45 11.30 -0.69
CA GLU A 72 4.14 12.33 0.13
C GLU A 72 5.45 11.81 0.74
N ASN A 73 5.52 10.52 1.07
CA ASN A 73 6.71 9.89 1.64
C ASN A 73 7.78 9.48 0.62
N ILE A 74 7.47 9.45 -0.68
CA ILE A 74 8.46 9.09 -1.70
C ILE A 74 9.39 10.29 -1.93
N VAL A 75 10.63 10.14 -1.46
CA VAL A 75 11.66 11.19 -1.52
C VAL A 75 12.30 11.35 -2.91
N TYR A 76 12.33 10.27 -3.71
CA TYR A 76 12.99 10.28 -5.01
C TYR A 76 12.00 10.52 -6.15
N ASP A 77 12.28 11.51 -7.00
CA ASP A 77 11.37 11.93 -8.08
C ASP A 77 11.10 10.82 -9.12
N ASP A 78 12.12 10.05 -9.51
CA ASP A 78 11.98 8.93 -10.44
C ASP A 78 11.01 7.86 -9.89
N ARG A 79 11.13 7.56 -8.60
CA ARG A 79 10.23 6.66 -7.89
C ARG A 79 8.83 7.23 -7.77
N LYS A 80 8.70 8.53 -7.51
CA LYS A 80 7.41 9.20 -7.41
C LYS A 80 6.67 9.14 -8.75
N GLN A 81 7.38 9.40 -9.85
CA GLN A 81 6.83 9.29 -11.20
C GLN A 81 6.43 7.85 -11.54
N ARG A 82 7.25 6.85 -11.19
CA ARG A 82 6.89 5.44 -11.34
C ARG A 82 5.63 5.09 -10.56
N TYR A 83 5.53 5.51 -9.30
CA TYR A 83 4.36 5.28 -8.46
C TYR A 83 3.11 5.91 -9.08
N LEU A 84 3.17 7.17 -9.52
CA LEU A 84 2.04 7.86 -10.16
C LEU A 84 1.62 7.18 -11.48
N THR A 85 2.59 6.71 -12.27
CA THR A 85 2.32 5.96 -13.50
C THR A 85 1.58 4.65 -13.20
N ASN A 86 2.02 3.92 -12.17
CA ASN A 86 1.36 2.69 -11.75
C ASN A 86 0.01 2.95 -11.08
N LEU A 87 -0.14 4.07 -10.34
CA LEU A 87 -1.41 4.47 -9.75
C LEU A 87 -2.48 4.67 -10.82
N LYS A 88 -2.14 5.25 -11.97
CA LYS A 88 -3.06 5.37 -13.11
C LYS A 88 -3.54 4.00 -13.59
N LYS A 89 -2.60 3.06 -13.80
CA LYS A 89 -2.92 1.67 -14.20
C LYS A 89 -3.79 0.96 -13.16
N PHE A 90 -3.47 1.12 -11.88
CA PHE A 90 -4.24 0.56 -10.77
C PHE A 90 -5.69 1.05 -10.80
N ARG A 91 -5.92 2.37 -10.98
CA ARG A 91 -7.27 2.96 -11.07
C ARG A 91 -8.07 2.40 -12.24
N GLU A 92 -7.43 2.23 -13.39
CA GLU A 92 -8.04 1.61 -14.59
C GLU A 92 -8.40 0.13 -14.35
N MET A 93 -7.56 -0.63 -13.65
CA MET A 93 -7.80 -2.07 -13.38
C MET A 93 -8.91 -2.34 -12.37
N PHE A 94 -9.11 -1.44 -11.40
CA PHE A 94 -9.93 -1.69 -10.21
C PHE A 94 -11.11 -0.71 -10.05
N ASP A 95 -11.41 0.08 -11.08
CA ASP A 95 -12.54 1.04 -11.12
C ASP A 95 -12.56 1.98 -9.89
N MET A 96 -11.48 2.78 -9.79
CA MET A 96 -11.14 3.57 -8.61
C MET A 96 -10.72 5.01 -8.85
#